data_AF-A0A6N2ZRR6-F1
#
_entry.id   AF-A0A6N2ZRR6-F1
#
_cell.length_a   1.000
_cell.length_b   1.000
_cell.length_c   1.000
_cell.angle_alpha   90.00
_cell.angle_beta   90.00
_cell.angle_gamma   90.00
#
_symmetry.space_group_name_H-M   'P 1'
#
loop_
_entity.id
_entity.type
_entity.pdbx_description
1 polymer ?
#
loop_
_entity_poly.entity_id
_entity_poly.type
_entity_poly.pdbx_seq_one_letter_code
_entity_poly.pdbx_strand_id
1 'polypeptide(L)' 'MLHKAEINEQGVCLDGKPLKGVRSYRLSHYEGENTAALLLEMDVTILPNVRNSKFNTLLDKGKK' A
#
# COMPACT_ATOMS: atom_id res chain seq x y z
N MET A 1 -0.10 -14.19 6.23
CA MET A 1 -1.53 -13.84 6.18
C MET A 1 -1.67 -12.70 5.18
N LEU A 2 -2.60 -12.82 4.21
CA LEU A 2 -2.85 -11.77 3.21
C LEU A 2 -3.95 -10.85 3.72
N HIS A 3 -3.75 -9.54 3.57
CA HIS A 3 -4.80 -8.55 3.83
C HIS A 3 -5.77 -8.50 2.65
N LYS A 4 -7.06 -8.28 2.92
CA LYS A 4 -8.07 -8.08 1.89
C LYS A 4 -8.13 -6.60 1.52
N ALA A 5 -7.84 -6.29 0.27
CA ALA A 5 -7.98 -4.93 -0.25
C ALA A 5 -9.33 -4.78 -0.96
N GLU A 6 -10.05 -3.71 -0.66
CA GLU A 6 -11.27 -3.29 -1.34
C GLU A 6 -11.12 -1.84 -1.78
N ILE A 7 -11.49 -1.53 -3.01
CA ILE A 7 -11.51 -0.17 -3.56
C ILE A 7 -12.97 0.20 -3.80
N ASN A 8 -13.48 1.18 -3.06
CA ASN A 8 -14.87 1.60 -3.14
C ASN A 8 -15.01 3.13 -3.08
N GLU A 9 -16.22 3.65 -2.94
CA GLU A 9 -16.50 5.10 -2.89
C GLU A 9 -15.79 5.84 -1.74
N GLN A 10 -15.40 5.14 -0.68
CA GLN A 10 -14.65 5.70 0.44
C GLN A 10 -13.12 5.67 0.22
N GLY A 11 -12.66 5.12 -0.92
CA GLY A 11 -11.26 4.98 -1.26
C GLY A 11 -10.73 3.56 -1.01
N VAL A 12 -9.52 3.47 -0.44
CA VAL A 12 -8.85 2.18 -0.16
C VAL A 12 -9.25 1.66 1.22
N CYS A 13 -9.77 0.45 1.27
CA CYS A 13 -10.07 -0.28 2.50
C CYS A 13 -9.18 -1.52 2.63
N LEU A 14 -8.56 -1.70 3.80
CA LEU A 14 -7.82 -2.92 4.16
C LEU A 14 -8.54 -3.65 5.29
N ASP A 15 -8.91 -4.91 5.05
CA ASP A 15 -9.67 -5.74 5.99
C ASP A 15 -10.97 -5.06 6.47
N GLY A 16 -11.67 -4.39 5.55
CA GLY A 16 -12.89 -3.63 5.84
C GLY A 16 -12.66 -2.31 6.59
N LYS A 17 -11.40 -1.92 6.84
CA LYS A 17 -11.07 -0.65 7.48
C LYS A 17 -10.63 0.38 6.43
N PRO A 18 -11.34 1.52 6.30
CA PRO A 18 -10.95 2.56 5.36
C PRO A 18 -9.64 3.23 5.79
N LEU A 19 -8.72 3.40 4.85
CA LEU A 19 -7.48 4.13 5.04
C LEU A 19 -7.70 5.62 4.75
N LYS A 20 -7.50 6.45 5.77
CA LYS A 20 -7.60 7.91 5.65
C LYS A 20 -6.30 8.48 5.09
N GLY A 21 -6.40 9.57 4.34
CA GLY A 21 -5.24 10.33 3.84
C GLY A 21 -4.51 9.67 2.66
N VAL A 22 -5.12 8.68 2.00
CA VAL A 22 -4.60 8.13 0.74
C VAL A 22 -4.78 9.18 -0.36
N ARG A 23 -3.67 9.60 -0.97
CA ARG A 23 -3.64 10.54 -2.10
C ARG A 23 -3.78 9.81 -3.44
N SER A 24 -3.08 8.68 -3.56
CA SER A 24 -3.10 7.84 -4.74
C SER A 24 -2.85 6.38 -4.35
N TYR A 25 -3.27 5.45 -5.20
CA TYR A 25 -2.98 4.04 -5.04
C TYR A 25 -2.68 3.39 -6.40
N ARG A 26 -1.94 2.29 -6.37
CA ARG A 26 -1.71 1.42 -7.53
C ARG A 26 -1.88 -0.03 -7.12
N LEU A 27 -2.76 -0.74 -7.82
CA LEU A 27 -2.97 -2.17 -7.65
C LEU A 27 -2.35 -2.91 -8.85
N SER A 28 -1.47 -3.87 -8.58
CA SER A 28 -0.87 -4.74 -9.59
C SER A 28 -1.19 -6.18 -9.24
N HIS A 29 -1.95 -6.85 -10.09
CA HIS A 29 -2.29 -8.26 -9.93
C HIS A 29 -1.95 -9.02 -11.21
N TYR A 30 -1.62 -10.30 -11.06
CA TYR A 30 -1.49 -11.21 -12.20
C TYR A 30 -2.82 -11.90 -12.44
N GLU A 31 -3.18 -12.07 -13.72
CA GLU A 31 -4.40 -12.77 -14.10
C GLU A 31 -4.30 -14.24 -13.64
N GLY A 32 -5.33 -14.72 -12.93
CA GLY A 32 -5.36 -16.08 -12.37
C GLY A 32 -4.79 -16.20 -10.95
N GLU A 33 -4.23 -15.14 -10.37
CA GLU A 33 -3.81 -15.12 -8.97
C GLU A 33 -4.82 -14.41 -8.06
N ASN A 34 -5.03 -14.95 -6.85
CA ASN A 34 -5.83 -14.31 -5.80
C ASN A 34 -5.00 -13.34 -4.95
N THR A 35 -3.83 -12.94 -5.45
CA THR A 35 -2.87 -12.06 -4.80
C THR A 35 -2.58 -10.84 -5.65
N ALA A 36 -2.44 -9.69 -5.00
CA ALA A 36 -2.11 -8.44 -5.65
C ALA A 36 -1.10 -7.65 -4.80
N ALA A 37 -0.26 -6.86 -5.45
CA ALA A 37 0.56 -5.84 -4.82
C ALA A 37 -0.21 -4.52 -4.80
N LEU A 38 -0.36 -3.94 -3.61
CA LEU A 38 -0.96 -2.63 -3.40
C LEU A 38 0.11 -1.62 -2.97
N LEU A 39 0.30 -0.57 -3.77
CA LEU A 39 1.13 0.58 -3.44
C LEU A 39 0.22 1.75 -3.06
N LEU A 40 0.55 2.44 -1.96
CA LEU A 40 -0.20 3.59 -1.44
C LEU A 40 0.71 4.80 -1.32
N GLU A 41 0.20 5.95 -1.73
CA GLU A 41 0.80 7.25 -1.48
C GLU A 41 -0.07 8.00 -0.48
N MET A 42 0.51 8.40 0.65
CA MET A 42 -0.21 9.05 1.74
C MET A 42 0.70 10.01 2.50
N ASP A 43 0.12 11.12 2.96
CA ASP A 43 0.81 12.04 3.87
C ASP A 43 0.79 11.44 5.29
N VAL A 44 1.95 11.34 5.92
CA VAL A 44 2.09 10.74 7.26
C VAL A 44 2.78 11.70 8.21
N THR A 45 2.37 11.68 9.47
CA THR A 45 3.12 12.32 10.55
C THR A 45 4.10 11.32 11.14
N ILE A 46 5.39 11.69 11.18
CA ILE A 46 6.43 10.85 11.75
C ILE A 46 6.42 11.01 13.28
N LEU A 47 6.28 9.91 14.00
CA LEU A 47 6.36 9.92 15.47
C LEU A 47 7.83 10.06 15.92
N PRO A 48 8.10 10.76 17.04
CA PRO A 48 9.47 11.17 17.44
C PRO A 48 10.46 10.02 17.72
N ASN A 49 9.99 8.77 17.80
CA ASN A 49 10.82 7.58 18.08
C ASN A 49 11.02 6.65 16.88
N VAL A 50 10.66 7.06 15.67
CA VAL A 50 10.94 6.27 14.47
C VAL A 50 12.40 6.52 14.06
N ARG A 51 13.33 5.70 14.58
CA ARG A 51 14.70 5.61 14.02
C ARG A 51 14.53 5.26 12.55
N ASN A 52 15.01 6.13 11.64
CA ASN A 52 15.04 5.96 10.18
C ASN A 52 14.90 4.49 9.78
N SER A 53 13.67 4.04 9.54
CA SER A 53 13.46 2.72 8.99
C SER A 53 14.02 2.82 7.58
N LYS A 54 15.13 2.12 7.31
CA LYS A 54 15.67 1.99 5.96
C LYS A 54 14.55 1.43 5.10
N PHE A 55 13.82 2.30 4.40
CA PHE A 55 12.81 1.90 3.44
C PHE A 55 13.52 0.95 2.46
N ASN A 56 13.07 -0.30 2.41
CA ASN A 56 13.65 -1.30 1.53
C ASN A 56 13.49 -0.80 0.09
N THR A 57 14.60 -0.36 -0.52
CA THR A 57 14.77 -0.02 -1.95
C THR A 57 14.56 -1.21 -2.89
N LEU A 58 13.89 -2.28 -2.43
CA LEU A 58 13.62 -3.49 -3.19
C LEU A 58 12.50 -3.32 -4.22
N LEU A 59 11.69 -2.26 -4.14
CA LEU A 59 10.65 -1.98 -5.14
C LEU A 59 11.18 -1.29 -6.42
N ASP A 60 12.42 -0.77 -6.40
CA ASP A 60 13.00 -0.04 -7.55
C ASP A 60 13.85 -0.93 -8.49
N LYS A 61 13.99 -2.24 -8.19
CA LYS A 61 14.76 -3.18 -9.03
C LYS A 61 13.93 -3.89 -10.11
N GLY A 62 12.80 -3.30 -10.53
CA GLY A 62 11.93 -3.83 -11.58
C GLY A 62 12.08 -3.17 -12.96
N LYS A 63 13.08 -2.29 -13.16
CA LYS A 63 13.37 -1.68 -14.47
C LYS A 63 14.86 -1.80 -14.81
N LYS A 64 15.25 -2.92 -15.41
CA LYS A 64 16.36 -3.00 -16.35
C LYS A 64 15.99 -3.93 -17.48
#